data_AF-A0A381QZL5-F1
#
_entry.id   AF-A0A381QZL5-F1
#
_cell.length_a   1.000
_cell.length_b   1.000
_cell.length_c   1.000
_cell.angle_alpha   90.00
_cell.angle_beta   90.00
_cell.angle_gamma   90.00
#
_symmetry.space_group_name_H-M   'P 1'
#
loop_
_entity.id
_entity.type
_entity.pdbx_description
1 polymer ?
#
loop_
_entity_poly.entity_id
_entity_poly.type
_entity_poly.pdbx_seq_one_letter_code
_entity_poly.pdbx_strand_id
1 'polypeptide(L)'
;MVKDAIARKSSLISDTSFVVTEQDKNNLIVDINILINKINAKYNLTVKHIANDSDLNKLHQDVADINGELWDSINDAIHRYEQFKVQHTDNPRLNAYFQFDENVFIPLEESDYLFFKADRDFGDLCMNYTYKGKHWLEVASDNDIEAITDGQLQPEDRIKAQGYMLFRPSHPEPYFKLNHFINWYAKNVDSNISSKLGIGYLLVGKLIMPEIWENRIDWTLMLSKYKTLKEIKLLDITDNMIPSLLEKSRMV
;
A
#
# COMPACT_ATOMS: atom_id res chain seq x y z
N MET A 1 25.46 -4.36 14.34
CA MET A 1 25.25 -5.43 13.34
C MET A 1 24.29 -5.04 12.20
N VAL A 2 23.73 -3.82 12.16
CA VAL A 2 22.82 -3.36 11.08
C VAL A 2 23.57 -2.73 9.87
N LYS A 3 24.85 -2.38 10.03
CA LYS A 3 25.63 -1.67 9.00
C LYS A 3 26.08 -2.53 7.81
N ASP A 4 26.14 -3.86 7.96
CA ASP A 4 26.69 -4.75 6.92
C ASP A 4 25.62 -5.36 6.00
N ALA A 5 24.32 -5.19 6.31
CA ALA A 5 23.22 -5.70 5.49
C ALA A 5 22.86 -4.79 4.30
N ILE A 6 23.26 -3.50 4.34
CA ILE A 6 22.82 -2.46 3.38
C ILE A 6 23.73 -2.40 2.13
N ALA A 7 24.79 -3.22 2.07
CA ALA A 7 25.77 -3.20 0.97
C ALA A 7 25.40 -4.02 -0.27
N ARG A 8 24.18 -4.56 -0.37
CA ARG A 8 23.69 -5.19 -1.61
C ARG A 8 22.95 -4.16 -2.43
N LYS A 9 23.39 -3.95 -3.68
CA LYS A 9 22.66 -3.20 -4.71
C LYS A 9 21.26 -3.82 -4.89
N SER A 10 20.29 -3.38 -4.10
CA SER A 10 18.89 -3.75 -4.27
C SER A 10 18.31 -2.87 -5.37
N SER A 11 18.11 -3.44 -6.56
CA SER A 11 17.36 -2.79 -7.62
C SER A 11 15.90 -2.61 -7.19
N LEU A 12 15.37 -1.40 -7.30
CA LEU A 12 13.93 -1.14 -7.16
C LEU A 12 13.18 -1.85 -8.30
N ILE A 13 12.20 -2.68 -7.96
CA ILE A 13 11.31 -3.37 -8.91
C ILE A 13 9.89 -2.85 -8.66
N SER A 14 9.44 -1.83 -9.40
CA SER A 14 8.02 -1.46 -9.42
C SER A 14 7.67 -0.50 -10.55
N ASP A 15 6.50 -0.75 -11.17
CA ASP A 15 5.83 0.17 -12.07
C ASP A 15 4.94 1.11 -11.26
N THR A 16 5.20 2.40 -11.37
CA THR A 16 4.39 3.46 -10.78
C THR A 16 3.37 3.93 -11.83
N SER A 17 2.08 3.75 -11.59
CA SER A 17 1.00 4.17 -12.49
C SER A 17 0.49 5.57 -12.10
N PHE A 18 0.34 6.44 -13.09
CA PHE A 18 0.55 7.87 -12.84
C PHE A 18 -0.52 8.82 -13.35
N VAL A 19 -1.44 8.36 -14.19
CA VAL A 19 -2.77 8.93 -14.44
C VAL A 19 -3.55 7.77 -15.05
N VAL A 20 -4.64 7.34 -14.44
CA VAL A 20 -5.45 6.26 -15.01
C VAL A 20 -6.59 6.89 -15.80
N THR A 21 -6.59 6.68 -17.10
CA THR A 21 -7.63 7.16 -18.03
C THR A 21 -8.75 6.13 -18.19
N GLU A 22 -9.89 6.52 -18.75
CA GLU A 22 -10.93 5.54 -19.17
C GLU A 22 -10.37 4.53 -20.19
N GLN A 23 -9.37 4.91 -21.00
CA GLN A 23 -8.70 3.97 -21.89
C GLN A 23 -7.87 2.94 -21.10
N ASP A 24 -7.19 3.36 -20.04
CA ASP A 24 -6.44 2.44 -19.17
C ASP A 24 -7.38 1.49 -18.43
N LYS A 25 -8.56 1.97 -18.00
CA LYS A 25 -9.62 1.11 -17.46
C LYS A 25 -10.04 0.04 -18.48
N ASN A 26 -10.32 0.44 -19.71
CA ASN A 26 -10.72 -0.49 -20.78
C ASN A 26 -9.61 -1.49 -21.09
N ASN A 27 -8.36 -1.05 -21.14
CA ASN A 27 -7.20 -1.94 -21.32
C ASN A 27 -7.08 -2.95 -20.16
N LEU A 28 -7.29 -2.49 -18.91
CA LEU A 28 -7.23 -3.35 -17.73
C LEU A 28 -8.36 -4.39 -17.72
N ILE A 29 -9.57 -4.04 -18.17
CA ILE A 29 -10.66 -5.02 -18.38
C ILE A 29 -10.25 -6.10 -19.37
N VAL A 30 -9.60 -5.72 -20.48
CA VAL A 30 -9.10 -6.67 -21.47
C VAL A 30 -8.03 -7.59 -20.85
N ASP A 31 -7.08 -7.03 -20.11
CA ASP A 31 -6.02 -7.80 -19.44
C ASP A 31 -6.60 -8.80 -18.42
N ILE A 32 -7.57 -8.38 -17.61
CA ILE A 32 -8.28 -9.25 -16.67
C ILE A 32 -8.99 -10.39 -17.43
N ASN A 33 -9.68 -10.09 -18.52
CA ASN A 33 -10.36 -11.11 -19.32
C ASN A 33 -9.39 -12.11 -19.99
N ILE A 34 -8.19 -11.67 -20.36
CA ILE A 34 -7.10 -12.56 -20.81
C ILE A 34 -6.65 -13.48 -19.67
N LEU A 35 -6.48 -12.96 -18.45
CA LEU A 35 -6.10 -13.75 -17.28
C LEU A 35 -7.19 -14.77 -16.91
N ILE A 36 -8.47 -14.39 -16.98
CA ILE A 36 -9.61 -15.30 -16.79
C ILE A 36 -9.55 -16.47 -17.77
N ASN A 37 -9.26 -16.22 -19.05
CA ASN A 37 -9.13 -17.30 -20.03
C ASN A 37 -7.99 -18.28 -19.68
N LYS A 38 -6.85 -17.75 -19.23
CA LYS A 38 -5.71 -18.59 -18.78
C LYS A 38 -6.07 -19.41 -17.55
N ILE A 39 -6.79 -18.82 -16.59
CA ILE A 39 -7.28 -19.49 -15.39
C ILE A 39 -8.26 -20.61 -15.75
N ASN A 40 -9.28 -20.31 -16.55
CA ASN A 40 -10.28 -21.29 -17.00
C ASN A 40 -9.60 -22.47 -17.70
N ALA A 41 -8.63 -22.20 -18.58
CA ALA A 41 -7.89 -23.25 -19.28
C ALA A 41 -7.01 -24.09 -18.34
N LYS A 42 -6.29 -23.46 -17.39
CA LYS A 42 -5.34 -24.16 -16.50
C LYS A 42 -6.05 -24.97 -15.42
N TYR A 43 -7.10 -24.41 -14.81
CA TYR A 43 -7.78 -24.99 -13.65
C TYR A 43 -9.14 -25.63 -14.02
N ASN A 44 -9.49 -25.66 -15.31
CA ASN A 44 -10.76 -26.18 -15.82
C ASN A 44 -12.00 -25.53 -15.15
N LEU A 45 -11.93 -24.21 -14.98
CA LEU A 45 -12.97 -23.39 -14.37
C LEU A 45 -13.85 -22.70 -15.44
N THR A 46 -14.98 -22.15 -15.02
CA THR A 46 -15.90 -21.36 -15.86
C THR A 46 -16.17 -19.98 -15.26
N VAL A 47 -15.10 -19.29 -14.89
CA VAL A 47 -15.14 -17.89 -14.45
C VAL A 47 -15.58 -17.01 -15.62
N LYS A 48 -16.56 -16.13 -15.38
CA LYS A 48 -17.10 -15.24 -16.41
C LYS A 48 -16.19 -14.04 -16.64
N HIS A 49 -16.13 -13.57 -17.89
CA HIS A 49 -15.52 -12.28 -18.21
C HIS A 49 -16.23 -11.14 -17.49
N ILE A 50 -15.43 -10.15 -17.10
CA ILE A 50 -15.95 -8.92 -16.50
C ILE A 50 -16.27 -7.91 -17.61
N ALA A 51 -17.38 -7.20 -17.45
CA ALA A 51 -17.78 -6.10 -18.32
C ALA A 51 -18.06 -4.81 -17.54
N ASN A 52 -18.30 -4.93 -16.23
CA ASN A 52 -18.61 -3.81 -15.35
C ASN A 52 -18.11 -4.05 -13.92
N ASP A 53 -18.24 -3.01 -13.10
CA ASP A 53 -17.75 -3.01 -11.72
C ASP A 53 -18.39 -4.08 -10.81
N SER A 54 -19.62 -4.50 -11.09
CA SER A 54 -20.31 -5.53 -10.27
C SER A 54 -19.75 -6.93 -10.51
N ASP A 55 -19.14 -7.16 -11.67
CA ASP A 55 -18.52 -8.44 -12.01
C ASP A 55 -17.20 -8.66 -11.25
N LEU A 56 -16.54 -7.58 -10.80
CA LEU A 56 -15.22 -7.63 -10.16
C LEU A 56 -15.24 -8.29 -8.78
N ASN A 57 -16.22 -7.94 -7.94
CA ASN A 57 -16.36 -8.53 -6.60
C ASN A 57 -16.62 -10.04 -6.71
N LYS A 58 -17.40 -10.44 -7.71
CA LYS A 58 -17.66 -11.84 -7.98
C LYS A 58 -16.40 -12.56 -8.48
N LEU A 59 -15.64 -11.93 -9.37
CA LEU A 59 -14.35 -12.47 -9.83
C LEU A 59 -13.42 -12.76 -8.65
N HIS A 60 -13.31 -11.83 -7.69
CA HIS A 60 -12.45 -12.00 -6.51
C HIS A 60 -12.82 -13.24 -5.68
N GLN A 61 -14.10 -13.62 -5.64
CA GLN A 61 -14.58 -14.84 -5.00
C GLN A 61 -14.34 -16.08 -5.87
N ASP A 62 -14.67 -15.99 -7.17
CA ASP A 62 -14.58 -17.10 -8.12
C ASP A 62 -13.13 -17.61 -8.32
N VAL A 63 -12.12 -16.77 -8.03
CA VAL A 63 -10.69 -17.11 -8.16
C VAL A 63 -9.94 -17.23 -6.83
N ALA A 64 -10.62 -17.12 -5.68
CA ALA A 64 -9.99 -17.07 -4.36
C ALA A 64 -9.20 -18.35 -3.99
N ASP A 65 -9.62 -19.51 -4.50
CA ASP A 65 -8.97 -20.80 -4.22
C ASP A 65 -7.77 -21.09 -5.13
N ILE A 66 -7.49 -20.18 -6.08
CA ILE A 66 -6.37 -20.31 -7.01
C ILE A 66 -5.10 -19.83 -6.31
N ASN A 67 -4.00 -20.57 -6.49
CA ASN A 67 -2.69 -20.21 -5.95
C ASN A 67 -1.62 -20.07 -7.05
N GLY A 68 -0.54 -19.35 -6.74
CA GLY A 68 0.64 -19.15 -7.59
C GLY A 68 0.55 -17.95 -8.54
N GLU A 69 1.48 -17.84 -9.48
CA GLU A 69 1.70 -16.63 -10.30
C GLU A 69 0.46 -16.07 -11.03
N LEU A 70 -0.48 -16.94 -11.43
CA LEU A 70 -1.73 -16.51 -12.08
C LEU A 70 -2.70 -15.86 -11.09
N TRP A 71 -2.72 -16.34 -9.85
CA TRP A 71 -3.46 -15.68 -8.77
C TRP A 71 -2.87 -14.31 -8.48
N ASP A 72 -1.54 -14.23 -8.29
CA ASP A 72 -0.88 -12.95 -8.02
C ASP A 72 -1.14 -11.93 -9.15
N SER A 73 -1.05 -12.39 -10.41
CA SER A 73 -1.33 -11.55 -11.58
C SER A 73 -2.77 -11.05 -11.64
N ILE A 74 -3.77 -11.90 -11.36
CA ILE A 74 -5.18 -11.48 -11.43
C ILE A 74 -5.58 -10.65 -10.22
N ASN A 75 -5.06 -10.97 -9.03
CA ASN A 75 -5.27 -10.21 -7.80
C ASN A 75 -4.70 -8.80 -7.94
N ASP A 76 -3.49 -8.66 -8.49
CA ASP A 76 -2.89 -7.34 -8.78
C ASP A 76 -3.70 -6.55 -9.82
N ALA A 77 -4.27 -7.22 -10.82
CA ALA A 77 -5.10 -6.56 -11.83
C ALA A 77 -6.45 -6.10 -11.26
N ILE A 78 -7.07 -6.91 -10.39
CA ILE A 78 -8.29 -6.56 -9.66
C ILE A 78 -8.05 -5.35 -8.76
N HIS A 79 -6.99 -5.36 -7.94
CA HIS A 79 -6.67 -4.22 -7.08
C HIS A 79 -6.37 -2.94 -7.89
N ARG A 80 -5.72 -3.05 -9.05
CA ARG A 80 -5.51 -1.89 -9.96
C ARG A 80 -6.85 -1.33 -10.46
N TYR A 81 -7.83 -2.19 -10.74
CA TYR A 81 -9.16 -1.76 -11.17
C TYR A 81 -9.95 -1.12 -10.02
N GLU A 82 -9.88 -1.68 -8.82
CA GLU A 82 -10.51 -1.08 -7.64
C GLU A 82 -9.92 0.29 -7.33
N GLN A 83 -8.60 0.46 -7.48
CA GLN A 83 -7.95 1.76 -7.35
C GLN A 83 -8.51 2.79 -8.34
N PHE A 84 -8.78 2.41 -9.59
CA PHE A 84 -9.43 3.28 -10.57
C PHE A 84 -10.76 3.82 -10.05
N LYS A 85 -11.58 2.96 -9.45
CA LYS A 85 -12.92 3.30 -8.95
C LYS A 85 -12.88 4.37 -7.84
N VAL A 86 -11.81 4.40 -7.05
CA VAL A 86 -11.63 5.37 -5.96
C VAL A 86 -10.88 6.64 -6.41
N GLN A 87 -10.23 6.65 -7.57
CA GLN A 87 -9.48 7.81 -8.08
C GLN A 87 -10.38 8.91 -8.68
N HIS A 88 -11.64 8.63 -9.02
CA HIS A 88 -12.57 9.61 -9.62
C HIS A 88 -13.08 10.69 -8.65
N THR A 89 -12.74 10.63 -7.35
CA THR A 89 -13.14 11.63 -6.36
C THR A 89 -12.01 12.56 -5.90
N ASP A 90 -10.75 12.13 -6.00
CA ASP A 90 -9.57 12.87 -5.52
C ASP A 90 -8.49 12.88 -6.60
N ASN A 91 -8.24 14.01 -7.26
CA ASN A 91 -7.31 14.10 -8.38
C ASN A 91 -6.10 15.01 -8.05
N PRO A 92 -4.83 14.53 -8.16
CA PRO A 92 -4.40 13.17 -8.47
C PRO A 92 -4.34 12.27 -7.23
N ARG A 93 -4.64 10.98 -7.41
CA ARG A 93 -4.49 9.94 -6.38
C ARG A 93 -3.53 8.86 -6.87
N LEU A 94 -2.23 9.08 -6.64
CA LEU A 94 -1.16 8.17 -7.09
C LEU A 94 -0.49 7.51 -5.90
N ASN A 95 0.00 6.29 -6.12
CA ASN A 95 0.87 5.59 -5.18
C ASN A 95 2.13 5.14 -5.94
N ALA A 96 3.32 5.36 -5.38
CA ALA A 96 4.53 4.71 -5.88
C ALA A 96 4.86 3.52 -5.00
N TYR A 97 4.65 2.31 -5.51
CA TYR A 97 5.05 1.09 -4.82
C TYR A 97 6.56 0.92 -4.90
N PHE A 98 7.15 0.28 -3.91
CA PHE A 98 8.55 -0.10 -3.93
C PHE A 98 8.75 -1.44 -3.22
N GLN A 99 9.76 -2.16 -3.68
CA GLN A 99 10.19 -3.42 -3.10
C GLN A 99 11.72 -3.40 -2.99
N PHE A 100 12.20 -3.63 -1.77
CA PHE A 100 13.60 -3.78 -1.45
C PHE A 100 13.87 -5.27 -1.17
N ASP A 101 14.45 -5.96 -2.14
CA ASP A 101 14.76 -7.40 -2.07
C ASP A 101 13.50 -8.30 -1.96
N GLU A 102 13.55 -9.51 -2.52
CA GLU A 102 12.38 -10.41 -2.50
C GLU A 102 12.28 -11.12 -1.14
N ASN A 103 11.13 -10.95 -0.46
CA ASN A 103 10.77 -11.64 0.79
C ASN A 103 11.61 -11.33 2.05
N VAL A 104 12.26 -10.16 2.11
CA VAL A 104 12.92 -9.74 3.36
C VAL A 104 11.89 -9.22 4.36
N PHE A 105 11.91 -9.78 5.57
CA PHE A 105 11.17 -9.28 6.72
C PHE A 105 12.13 -8.60 7.70
N ILE A 106 11.77 -7.41 8.15
CA ILE A 106 12.55 -6.62 9.12
C ILE A 106 11.84 -6.72 10.46
N PRO A 107 12.48 -7.23 11.53
CA PRO A 107 11.87 -7.29 12.86
C PRO A 107 11.59 -5.88 13.38
N LEU A 108 10.47 -5.72 14.08
CA LEU A 108 10.12 -4.46 14.75
C LEU A 108 10.64 -4.44 16.18
N GLU A 109 11.20 -3.31 16.58
CA GLU A 109 11.55 -2.99 17.97
C GLU A 109 10.38 -2.27 18.66
N GLU A 110 10.35 -2.25 20.00
CA GLU A 110 9.26 -1.62 20.76
C GLU A 110 9.09 -0.12 20.43
N SER A 111 10.18 0.58 20.07
CA SER A 111 10.12 1.97 19.63
C SER A 111 9.46 2.16 18.28
N ASP A 112 9.46 1.14 17.41
CA ASP A 112 8.93 1.27 16.05
C ASP A 112 7.41 1.42 16.04
N TYR A 113 6.74 0.86 17.05
CA TYR A 113 5.29 0.99 17.21
C TYR A 113 4.82 2.44 17.44
N LEU A 114 5.73 3.36 17.81
CA LEU A 114 5.42 4.79 17.94
C LEU A 114 5.22 5.49 16.58
N PHE A 115 5.67 4.89 15.49
CA PHE A 115 5.57 5.46 14.14
C PHE A 115 4.33 4.97 13.38
N PHE A 116 3.52 4.11 14.00
CA PHE A 116 2.25 3.70 13.43
C PHE A 116 1.21 4.83 13.51
N LYS A 117 0.53 5.10 12.41
CA LYS A 117 -0.53 6.11 12.33
C LYS A 117 -1.73 5.59 11.56
N ALA A 118 -2.93 5.84 12.09
CA ALA A 118 -4.17 5.59 11.37
C ALA A 118 -4.28 6.47 10.12
N ASP A 119 -3.78 7.70 10.22
CA ASP A 119 -3.83 8.71 9.15
C ASP A 119 -2.66 8.54 8.18
N ARG A 120 -2.91 8.88 6.91
CA ARG A 120 -1.87 9.02 5.88
C ARG A 120 -2.02 10.34 5.14
N ASP A 121 -0.90 10.97 4.92
CA ASP A 121 -0.77 12.23 4.21
C ASP A 121 -0.05 12.08 2.88
N PHE A 122 -0.16 13.12 2.06
CA PHE A 122 0.67 13.28 0.88
C PHE A 122 2.16 13.17 1.24
N GLY A 123 2.88 12.38 0.45
CA GLY A 123 4.31 12.14 0.57
C GLY A 123 4.69 11.08 1.61
N ASP A 124 3.75 10.56 2.40
CA ASP A 124 4.10 9.55 3.41
C ASP A 124 4.64 8.29 2.73
N LEU A 125 5.72 7.76 3.29
CA LEU A 125 6.35 6.50 2.91
C LEU A 125 5.89 5.42 3.89
N CYS A 126 4.97 4.58 3.46
CA CYS A 126 4.37 3.54 4.28
C CYS A 126 4.96 2.16 3.96
N MET A 127 5.23 1.38 4.99
CA MET A 127 5.61 -0.03 4.83
C MET A 127 4.37 -0.93 4.79
N ASN A 128 4.46 -2.03 4.05
CA ASN A 128 3.42 -3.04 3.98
C ASN A 128 3.50 -3.99 5.18
N TYR A 129 2.33 -4.45 5.64
CA TYR A 129 2.23 -5.48 6.66
C TYR A 129 2.64 -6.85 6.14
N THR A 130 3.01 -7.69 7.09
CA THR A 130 3.43 -9.08 6.89
C THR A 130 2.31 -9.92 6.28
N TYR A 131 1.07 -9.71 6.73
CA TYR A 131 -0.06 -10.57 6.38
C TYR A 131 -1.08 -9.87 5.49
N LYS A 132 -1.33 -10.44 4.30
CA LYS A 132 -2.31 -10.05 3.26
C LYS A 132 -2.48 -8.55 2.94
N GLY A 133 -1.58 -7.68 3.42
CA GLY A 133 -1.59 -6.25 3.17
C GLY A 133 -2.64 -5.44 3.95
N LYS A 134 -3.40 -6.06 4.88
CA LYS A 134 -4.40 -5.37 5.71
C LYS A 134 -3.92 -5.19 7.15
N HIS A 135 -4.34 -4.11 7.80
CA HIS A 135 -4.16 -3.93 9.24
C HIS A 135 -5.45 -4.06 10.06
N TRP A 136 -5.30 -4.05 11.39
CA TRP A 136 -6.40 -4.21 12.34
C TRP A 136 -7.56 -3.23 12.16
N LEU A 137 -7.32 -1.98 11.73
CA LEU A 137 -8.41 -1.02 11.49
C LEU A 137 -9.17 -1.33 10.19
N GLU A 138 -8.48 -1.77 9.14
CA GLU A 138 -9.12 -2.19 7.88
C GLU A 138 -9.98 -3.43 8.13
N VAL A 139 -9.43 -4.43 8.82
CA VAL A 139 -10.17 -5.66 9.17
C VAL A 139 -11.40 -5.36 10.03
N ALA A 140 -11.29 -4.46 11.02
CA ALA A 140 -12.43 -4.07 11.83
C ALA A 140 -13.49 -3.25 11.06
N SER A 141 -13.05 -2.44 10.10
CA SER A 141 -13.94 -1.66 9.23
C SER A 141 -14.72 -2.57 8.27
N ASP A 142 -14.07 -3.60 7.76
CA ASP A 142 -14.67 -4.61 6.86
C ASP A 142 -15.48 -5.68 7.62
N ASN A 143 -15.38 -5.71 8.95
CA ASN A 143 -15.90 -6.78 9.81
C ASN A 143 -15.41 -8.18 9.37
N ASP A 144 -14.15 -8.26 8.92
CA ASP A 144 -13.49 -9.44 8.36
C ASP A 144 -12.95 -10.34 9.49
N ILE A 145 -13.86 -10.95 10.24
CA ILE A 145 -13.53 -11.80 11.40
C ILE A 145 -12.73 -13.03 10.97
N GLU A 146 -12.96 -13.52 9.74
CA GLU A 146 -12.28 -14.68 9.17
C GLU A 146 -10.76 -14.47 9.09
N ALA A 147 -10.32 -13.22 8.83
CA ALA A 147 -8.90 -12.88 8.88
C ALA A 147 -8.24 -13.19 10.23
N ILE A 148 -8.98 -13.12 11.35
CA ILE A 148 -8.47 -13.49 12.67
C ILE A 148 -8.48 -15.01 12.84
N THR A 149 -9.61 -15.67 12.55
CA THR A 149 -9.78 -17.12 12.80
C THR A 149 -8.83 -17.96 11.96
N ASP A 150 -8.50 -17.49 10.77
CA ASP A 150 -7.58 -18.16 9.85
C ASP A 150 -6.10 -17.85 10.15
N GLY A 151 -5.82 -17.08 11.21
CA GLY A 151 -4.48 -16.66 11.60
C GLY A 151 -3.83 -15.71 10.59
N GLN A 152 -4.63 -15.06 9.74
CA GLN A 152 -4.18 -14.13 8.71
C GLN A 152 -4.00 -12.71 9.24
N LEU A 153 -4.42 -12.43 10.47
CA LEU A 153 -4.17 -11.18 11.17
C LEU A 153 -3.62 -11.49 12.56
N GLN A 154 -2.38 -11.06 12.80
CA GLN A 154 -1.68 -11.22 14.07
C GLN A 154 -1.05 -9.90 14.52
N PRO A 155 -0.69 -9.75 15.80
CA PRO A 155 0.20 -8.68 16.22
C PRO A 155 1.47 -8.66 15.36
N GLU A 156 1.89 -7.48 14.95
CA GLU A 156 2.94 -7.28 13.96
C GLU A 156 4.30 -7.32 14.67
N ASP A 157 5.11 -8.36 14.46
CA ASP A 157 6.45 -8.50 15.04
C ASP A 157 7.58 -8.16 14.05
N ARG A 158 7.22 -7.98 12.79
CA ARG A 158 8.10 -7.68 11.66
C ARG A 158 7.30 -6.99 10.56
N ILE A 159 7.99 -6.38 9.60
CA ILE A 159 7.39 -5.78 8.41
C ILE A 159 8.03 -6.33 7.15
N LYS A 160 7.30 -6.30 6.03
CA LYS A 160 7.90 -6.60 4.72
C LYS A 160 8.78 -5.44 4.28
N ALA A 161 9.89 -5.74 3.62
CA ALA A 161 10.72 -4.76 2.91
C ALA A 161 10.05 -4.27 1.60
N GLN A 162 8.75 -4.05 1.65
CA GLN A 162 7.90 -3.59 0.57
C GLN A 162 7.01 -2.48 1.12
N GLY A 163 6.64 -1.52 0.28
CA GLY A 163 5.80 -0.43 0.71
C GLY A 163 5.32 0.43 -0.44
N TYR A 164 4.76 1.58 -0.10
CA TYR A 164 4.34 2.57 -1.06
C TYR A 164 4.44 3.99 -0.51
N MET A 165 4.67 4.93 -1.42
CA MET A 165 4.60 6.35 -1.15
C MET A 165 3.27 6.90 -1.66
N LEU A 166 2.58 7.69 -0.83
CA LEU A 166 1.29 8.27 -1.19
C LEU A 166 1.44 9.62 -1.89
N PHE A 167 0.75 9.81 -3.00
CA PHE A 167 0.64 11.08 -3.72
C PHE A 167 -0.84 11.40 -3.94
N ARG A 168 -1.55 11.60 -2.84
CA ARG A 168 -2.97 11.93 -2.82
C ARG A 168 -3.28 12.88 -1.65
N PRO A 169 -4.44 13.55 -1.64
CA PRO A 169 -4.88 14.33 -0.49
C PRO A 169 -4.84 13.50 0.79
N SER A 170 -4.54 14.17 1.91
CA SER A 170 -4.57 13.57 3.23
C SER A 170 -5.90 12.88 3.48
N HIS A 171 -5.85 11.64 3.98
CA HIS A 171 -7.03 10.93 4.43
C HIS A 171 -6.93 10.80 5.96
N PRO A 172 -7.39 11.83 6.71
CA PRO A 172 -7.50 11.70 8.14
C PRO A 172 -8.52 10.61 8.45
N GLU A 173 -8.08 9.59 9.17
CA GLU A 173 -8.94 8.50 9.60
C GLU A 173 -9.86 9.05 10.70
N PRO A 174 -11.19 9.06 10.48
CA PRO A 174 -12.08 9.69 11.42
C PRO A 174 -12.04 9.01 12.79
N TYR A 175 -12.08 9.80 13.87
CA TYR A 175 -12.09 9.31 15.25
C TYR A 175 -13.17 8.23 15.51
N PHE A 176 -14.32 8.29 14.82
CA PHE A 176 -15.37 7.27 14.97
C PHE A 176 -14.92 5.87 14.54
N LYS A 177 -13.96 5.75 13.61
CA LYS A 177 -13.43 4.45 13.18
C LYS A 177 -12.53 3.82 14.25
N LEU A 178 -11.76 4.62 14.99
CA LEU A 178 -10.99 4.13 16.15
C LEU A 178 -11.93 3.62 17.26
N ASN A 179 -13.00 4.35 17.56
CA ASN A 179 -14.01 3.88 18.51
C ASN A 179 -14.71 2.60 18.04
N HIS A 180 -15.06 2.53 16.76
CA HIS A 180 -15.61 1.31 16.16
C HIS A 180 -14.64 0.13 16.31
N PHE A 181 -13.36 0.33 15.99
CA PHE A 181 -12.31 -0.66 16.17
C PHE A 181 -12.24 -1.15 17.63
N ILE A 182 -12.20 -0.27 18.62
CA ILE A 182 -12.11 -0.66 20.04
C ILE A 182 -13.29 -1.55 20.43
N ASN A 183 -14.51 -1.16 20.06
CA ASN A 183 -15.72 -1.94 20.37
C ASN A 183 -15.74 -3.28 19.62
N TRP A 184 -15.33 -3.27 18.35
CA TRP A 184 -15.23 -4.47 17.54
C TRP A 184 -14.18 -5.44 18.08
N TYR A 185 -13.02 -4.94 18.47
CA TYR A 185 -11.92 -5.73 19.02
C TYR A 185 -12.33 -6.39 20.34
N ALA A 186 -12.92 -5.61 21.26
CA ALA A 186 -13.41 -6.13 22.55
C ALA A 186 -14.49 -7.22 22.41
N LYS A 187 -15.24 -7.23 21.30
CA LYS A 187 -16.26 -8.23 21.03
C LYS A 187 -15.70 -9.50 20.39
N ASN A 188 -14.71 -9.38 19.51
CA ASN A 188 -14.30 -10.45 18.62
C ASN A 188 -12.91 -11.05 18.94
N VAL A 189 -12.12 -10.40 19.78
CA VAL A 189 -10.75 -10.83 20.09
C VAL A 189 -10.58 -11.00 21.61
N ASP A 190 -10.18 -12.21 22.01
CA ASP A 190 -9.95 -12.57 23.42
C ASP A 190 -8.51 -12.23 23.86
N SER A 191 -8.13 -10.96 23.72
CA SER A 191 -6.87 -10.43 24.21
C SER A 191 -6.94 -8.93 24.49
N ASN A 192 -5.99 -8.40 25.25
CA ASN A 192 -5.89 -6.96 25.48
C ASN A 192 -5.30 -6.23 24.27
N ILE A 193 -5.80 -5.02 24.02
CA ILE A 193 -5.18 -4.09 23.06
C ILE A 193 -3.76 -3.77 23.53
N SER A 194 -2.79 -3.88 22.62
CA SER A 194 -1.38 -3.53 22.87
C SER A 194 -0.79 -2.74 21.70
N SER A 195 0.35 -2.07 21.93
CA SER A 195 1.10 -1.38 20.87
C SER A 195 1.47 -2.29 19.70
N LYS A 196 1.67 -3.59 19.97
CA LYS A 196 2.02 -4.61 18.98
C LYS A 196 0.95 -4.87 17.93
N LEU A 197 -0.26 -4.38 18.14
CA LEU A 197 -1.27 -4.40 17.07
C LEU A 197 -0.85 -3.52 15.89
N GLY A 198 0.05 -2.54 16.06
CA GLY A 198 0.48 -1.69 14.95
C GLY A 198 -0.72 -1.01 14.27
N ILE A 199 -1.48 -0.22 15.04
CA ILE A 199 -2.75 0.35 14.57
C ILE A 199 -2.50 1.40 13.48
N GLY A 200 -2.99 1.11 12.27
CA GLY A 200 -2.74 1.97 11.11
C GLY A 200 -1.39 1.64 10.49
N TYR A 201 -0.85 2.55 9.69
CA TYR A 201 0.30 2.34 8.82
C TYR A 201 1.62 2.68 9.50
N LEU A 202 2.67 1.88 9.25
CA LEU A 202 4.02 2.22 9.67
C LEU A 202 4.64 3.24 8.70
N LEU A 203 4.85 4.46 9.18
CA LEU A 203 5.50 5.53 8.41
C LEU A 203 7.00 5.53 8.67
N VAL A 204 7.79 5.34 7.62
CA VAL A 204 9.26 5.32 7.70
C VAL A 204 9.93 6.50 6.99
N GLY A 205 9.13 7.37 6.38
CA GLY A 205 9.64 8.53 5.68
C GLY A 205 8.55 9.44 5.16
N LYS A 206 8.96 10.60 4.66
CA LYS A 206 8.08 11.56 4.02
C LYS A 206 8.81 12.19 2.84
N LEU A 207 8.13 12.27 1.69
CA LEU A 207 8.58 13.05 0.57
C LEU A 207 8.39 14.52 0.87
N ILE A 208 9.47 15.26 0.67
CA ILE A 208 9.45 16.69 0.86
C ILE A 208 9.43 17.38 -0.51
N MET A 209 8.37 18.15 -0.76
CA MET A 209 8.23 18.91 -2.00
C MET A 209 9.12 20.16 -1.95
N PRO A 210 9.99 20.40 -2.95
CA PRO A 210 10.83 21.59 -2.99
C PRO A 210 10.01 22.89 -3.08
N GLU A 211 10.51 23.98 -2.52
CA GLU A 211 9.80 25.27 -2.49
C GLU A 211 9.48 25.86 -3.86
N ILE A 212 10.30 25.55 -4.87
CA ILE A 212 10.12 26.01 -6.25
C ILE A 212 8.80 25.52 -6.88
N TRP A 213 8.13 24.55 -6.27
CA TRP A 213 6.84 24.05 -6.72
C TRP A 213 5.71 24.75 -5.99
N GLU A 214 4.83 25.40 -6.76
CA GLU A 214 3.70 26.12 -6.20
C GLU A 214 2.50 25.22 -5.93
N ASN A 215 2.39 24.10 -6.67
CA ASN A 215 1.23 23.23 -6.70
C ASN A 215 1.63 21.76 -6.56
N ARG A 216 1.02 21.05 -5.59
CA ARG A 216 1.24 19.61 -5.36
C ARG A 216 0.80 18.76 -6.54
N ILE A 217 -0.23 19.17 -7.28
CA ILE A 217 -0.71 18.45 -8.47
C ILE A 217 0.37 18.43 -9.54
N ASP A 218 0.94 19.58 -9.88
CA ASP A 218 1.96 19.69 -10.92
C ASP A 218 3.26 18.98 -10.53
N TRP A 219 3.66 19.06 -9.25
CA TRP A 219 4.77 18.28 -8.70
C TRP A 219 4.53 16.78 -8.84
N THR A 220 3.33 16.32 -8.48
CA THR A 220 2.93 14.91 -8.57
C THR A 220 2.93 14.42 -10.01
N LEU A 221 2.38 15.21 -10.94
CA LEU A 221 2.41 14.93 -12.38
C LEU A 221 3.84 14.95 -12.95
N MET A 222 4.74 15.74 -12.38
CA MET A 222 6.14 15.73 -12.76
C MET A 222 6.84 14.46 -12.28
N LEU A 223 6.67 14.07 -11.02
CA LEU A 223 7.20 12.80 -10.48
C LEU A 223 6.68 11.59 -11.25
N SER A 224 5.46 11.70 -11.75
CA SER A 224 4.81 10.74 -12.63
C SER A 224 5.56 10.41 -13.92
N LYS A 225 6.50 11.28 -14.34
CA LYS A 225 7.35 11.03 -15.51
C LYS A 225 8.53 10.10 -15.19
N TYR A 226 8.78 9.83 -13.91
CA TYR A 226 9.91 9.03 -13.45
C TYR A 226 9.41 7.66 -13.02
N LYS A 227 9.66 6.66 -13.86
CA LYS A 227 9.20 5.27 -13.62
C LYS A 227 10.17 4.43 -12.82
N THR A 228 11.41 4.90 -12.61
CA THR A 228 12.46 4.07 -12.02
C THR A 228 13.37 4.93 -11.15
N LEU A 229 13.45 4.60 -9.85
CA LEU A 229 14.53 5.12 -9.00
C LEU A 229 15.83 4.45 -9.42
N LYS A 230 16.78 5.27 -9.88
CA LYS A 230 18.09 4.79 -10.37
C LYS A 230 19.10 4.60 -9.24
N GLU A 231 19.03 5.44 -8.21
CA GLU A 231 20.00 5.49 -7.13
C GLU A 231 19.33 6.02 -5.85
N ILE A 232 19.69 5.44 -4.72
CA ILE A 232 19.33 5.92 -3.39
C ILE A 232 20.63 6.25 -2.66
N LYS A 233 20.75 7.47 -2.15
CA LYS A 233 21.89 7.91 -1.33
C LYS A 233 21.40 8.13 0.09
N LEU A 234 22.03 7.44 1.04
CA LEU A 234 21.86 7.73 2.45
C LEU A 234 22.76 8.90 2.78
N LEU A 235 22.16 9.98 3.29
CA LEU A 235 22.88 11.15 3.76
C LEU A 235 22.69 11.23 5.27
N ASP A 236 23.79 11.26 6.00
CA ASP A 236 23.76 11.56 7.43
C ASP A 236 23.41 13.04 7.58
N ILE A 237 22.15 13.32 7.95
CA ILE A 237 21.68 14.68 8.20
C ILE A 237 22.13 15.09 9.60
N THR A 238 22.97 16.11 9.67
CA THR A 238 23.36 16.76 10.93
C THR A 238 22.43 17.93 11.26
N ASP A 239 22.30 18.30 12.53
CA ASP A 239 21.35 19.34 12.97
C ASP A 239 21.51 20.69 12.25
N ASN A 240 22.74 21.05 11.90
CA ASN A 240 23.05 22.26 11.13
C ASN A 240 22.57 22.23 9.67
N MET A 241 22.27 21.05 9.11
CA MET A 241 21.74 20.89 7.76
C MET A 241 20.21 21.02 7.72
N ILE A 242 19.54 20.73 8.85
CA ILE A 242 18.08 20.71 8.94
C ILE A 242 17.46 22.06 8.51
N PRO A 243 17.91 23.24 8.99
CA PRO A 243 17.31 24.51 8.58
C PRO A 243 17.38 24.74 7.06
N SER A 244 18.52 24.44 6.42
CA SER A 244 18.67 24.62 4.97
C SER A 244 17.86 23.60 4.17
N LEU A 245 17.70 22.37 4.67
CA LEU A 245 16.86 21.37 4.04
C LEU A 245 15.38 21.75 4.15
N LEU A 246 14.95 22.21 5.32
CA LEU A 246 13.59 22.69 5.55
C LEU A 246 13.29 23.94 4.73
N GLU A 247 14.17 24.94 4.70
CA GLU A 247 14.04 26.14 3.86
C GLU A 247 13.97 25.83 2.37
N LYS A 248 14.57 24.73 1.90
CA LYS A 248 14.44 24.32 0.49
C LYS A 248 13.12 23.60 0.21
N SER A 249 12.26 23.43 1.21
CA SER A 249 11.17 22.48 1.19
C SER A 249 9.86 23.05 1.79
N ARG A 250 8.70 22.79 1.17
CA ARG A 250 7.39 23.26 1.68
C ARG A 250 6.86 22.36 2.80
N MET A 251 7.53 22.36 3.95
CA MET A 251 7.05 21.76 5.19
C MET A 251 6.53 22.82 6.18
N VAL A 252 5.62 23.69 5.71
CA VAL A 252 4.82 24.57 6.58
C VAL A 252 3.35 24.26 6.36
#